data_AF-A0A254RJ13-F1
#
_entry.id   AF-A0A254RJ13-F1
#
_cell.length_a   1.000
_cell.length_b   1.000
_cell.length_c   1.000
_cell.angle_alpha   90.00
_cell.angle_beta   90.00
_cell.angle_gamma   90.00
#
_symmetry.space_group_name_H-M   'P 1'
#
loop_
_entity.id
_entity.type
_entity.pdbx_description
1 polymer ?
#
loop_
_entity_poly.entity_id
_entity_poly.type
_entity_poly.pdbx_seq_one_letter_code
_entity_poly.pdbx_strand_id
1 'polypeptide(L)'
;MLLHVRTTLAATLIIASIAFGIPLRPEKSHIYDENRLVPAQQVPFFNTLSEEFAKETGISVDAILLDDIGDRDARQYASDIAEKWMADIGQGGEILIFVAQKQRRKFVVTKGTASGILPDATIKKFEQETLLPDFRRERYGDGLLSFTARVVFAIADETGSTVNIDEQDLPKEEPMSIRGWIFIVAVFGLLIAVGSRGRRFGFFDNMKKLLSVSEIEKSPWPGIFRDTFGDNLVSAFLSGKCLMEGFDALASPWTVNFILKDNSPEEIAKLGAYEKRAARENLQFAHFYSPAEIVQTLDTTPLEYLHIANRNVPLCGIKPLAGFEPHPDKLAAQCRHEIDKALEQLHSDSKVPFAKALNDILPLLYGVYYLETKNYPENHGVVLKRYPAQDIAGLTKTLSGILATLNNPAVKPSVR
;
A
#
# COMPACT_ATOMS: atom_id res chain seq x y z
N MET A 1 -16.34 -38.96 50.37
CA MET A 1 -17.60 -39.05 49.60
C MET A 1 -18.09 -37.62 49.39
N LEU A 2 -18.29 -37.24 48.14
CA LEU A 2 -18.22 -35.87 47.59
C LEU A 2 -19.08 -34.78 48.26
N LEU A 3 -18.45 -33.64 48.58
CA LEU A 3 -19.10 -32.34 48.76
C LEU A 3 -19.35 -31.72 47.37
N HIS A 4 -20.61 -31.49 46.99
CA HIS A 4 -20.95 -30.75 45.77
C HIS A 4 -21.24 -29.28 46.13
N VAL A 5 -20.26 -28.41 45.90
CA VAL A 5 -20.45 -26.95 45.91
C VAL A 5 -20.82 -26.51 44.49
N ARG A 6 -22.05 -26.05 44.33
CA ARG A 6 -22.54 -25.36 43.12
C ARG A 6 -22.02 -23.92 43.13
N THR A 7 -21.10 -23.58 42.24
CA THR A 7 -20.76 -22.19 41.92
C THR A 7 -21.22 -21.87 40.50
N THR A 8 -22.23 -21.01 40.42
CA THR A 8 -22.68 -20.32 39.21
C THR A 8 -21.56 -19.39 38.72
N LEU A 9 -21.01 -19.69 37.54
CA LEU A 9 -20.03 -18.86 36.85
C LEU A 9 -20.78 -17.79 36.04
N ALA A 10 -20.70 -16.53 36.49
CA ALA A 10 -21.11 -15.39 35.67
C ALA A 10 -20.08 -15.20 34.54
N ALA A 11 -20.50 -15.38 33.29
CA ALA A 11 -19.68 -15.15 32.12
C ALA A 11 -19.62 -13.65 31.82
N THR A 12 -18.54 -12.99 32.24
CA THR A 12 -18.22 -11.64 31.79
C THR A 12 -17.64 -11.73 30.38
N LEU A 13 -18.45 -11.34 29.38
CA LEU A 13 -18.03 -11.21 27.99
C LEU A 13 -17.11 -9.99 27.88
N ILE A 14 -15.80 -10.20 27.91
CA ILE A 14 -14.83 -9.15 27.55
C ILE A 14 -14.72 -9.16 26.03
N ILE A 15 -15.48 -8.28 25.38
CA ILE A 15 -15.23 -7.89 24.00
C ILE A 15 -13.99 -7.00 24.03
N ALA A 16 -12.81 -7.60 23.79
CA ALA A 16 -11.61 -6.84 23.53
C ALA A 16 -11.70 -6.32 22.09
N SER A 17 -12.04 -5.04 21.92
CA SER A 17 -11.90 -4.35 20.64
C SER A 17 -10.44 -4.46 20.18
N ILE A 18 -10.21 -5.14 19.05
CA ILE A 18 -8.92 -5.17 18.37
C ILE A 18 -8.66 -3.75 17.86
N ALA A 19 -7.82 -3.01 18.56
CA ALA A 19 -7.36 -1.71 18.11
C ALA A 19 -6.43 -1.88 16.91
N PHE A 20 -7.00 -1.80 15.70
CA PHE A 20 -6.26 -1.54 14.47
C PHE A 20 -5.37 -0.31 14.68
N GLY A 21 -4.05 -0.49 14.66
CA GLY A 21 -3.11 0.59 14.96
C GLY A 21 -3.14 1.68 13.87
N ILE A 22 -2.75 2.90 14.25
CA ILE A 22 -2.41 3.96 13.29
C ILE A 22 -1.13 3.54 12.54
N PRO A 23 -1.13 3.48 11.19
CA PRO A 23 0.05 3.12 10.42
C PRO A 23 1.19 4.11 10.68
N LEU A 24 2.43 3.64 10.56
CA LEU A 24 3.61 4.50 10.69
C LEU A 24 3.80 5.30 9.40
N ARG A 25 4.33 6.51 9.53
CA ARG A 25 4.74 7.31 8.39
C ARG A 25 5.88 6.58 7.67
N PRO A 26 5.82 6.40 6.34
CA PRO A 26 6.92 5.79 5.61
C PRO A 26 8.20 6.63 5.73
N GLU A 27 9.36 5.99 5.97
CA GLU A 27 10.63 6.72 6.15
C GLU A 27 11.07 7.52 4.90
N LYS A 28 10.67 7.08 3.71
CA LYS A 28 11.13 7.63 2.41
C LYS A 28 9.99 8.12 1.53
N SER A 29 8.81 8.32 2.10
CA SER A 29 7.64 8.75 1.34
C SER A 29 6.72 9.61 2.18
N HIS A 30 6.25 10.69 1.57
CA HIS A 30 5.18 11.54 2.09
C HIS A 30 3.79 10.96 1.77
N ILE A 31 3.72 9.84 1.05
CA ILE A 31 2.48 9.11 0.77
C ILE A 31 2.51 7.73 1.41
N TYR A 32 1.50 7.42 2.20
CA TYR A 32 1.07 6.06 2.52
C TYR A 32 -0.19 5.73 1.73
N ASP A 33 -0.15 4.72 0.88
CA ASP A 33 -1.29 4.34 0.04
C ASP A 33 -1.47 2.83 0.07
N GLU A 34 -2.44 2.39 0.88
CA GLU A 34 -2.72 0.98 1.16
C GLU A 34 -3.16 0.22 -0.10
N ASN A 35 -3.97 0.88 -0.94
CA ASN A 35 -4.56 0.30 -2.14
C ASN A 35 -3.87 0.74 -3.42
N ARG A 36 -2.83 1.57 -3.33
CA ARG A 36 -2.00 2.01 -4.46
C ARG A 36 -2.81 2.64 -5.59
N LEU A 37 -3.66 3.54 -5.14
CA LEU A 37 -4.52 4.39 -5.91
C LEU A 37 -3.75 5.53 -6.58
N VAL A 38 -2.58 5.87 -6.05
CA VAL A 38 -1.62 6.81 -6.60
C VAL A 38 -0.68 6.05 -7.55
N PRO A 39 -0.62 6.43 -8.84
CA PRO A 39 0.38 5.91 -9.77
C PRO A 39 1.79 6.06 -9.21
N ALA A 40 2.62 5.01 -9.23
CA ALA A 40 3.96 5.08 -8.64
C ALA A 40 4.85 6.17 -9.27
N GLN A 41 4.62 6.52 -10.54
CA GLN A 41 5.27 7.65 -11.21
C GLN A 41 4.99 9.00 -10.54
N GLN A 42 3.85 9.13 -9.88
CA GLN A 42 3.41 10.36 -9.22
C GLN A 42 3.90 10.46 -7.77
N VAL A 43 4.32 9.35 -7.17
CA VAL A 43 4.83 9.32 -5.79
C VAL A 43 6.11 10.14 -5.64
N PRO A 44 7.17 10.00 -6.50
CA PRO A 44 8.35 10.86 -6.40
C PRO A 44 8.03 12.34 -6.58
N PHE A 45 7.11 12.68 -7.48
CA PHE A 45 6.70 14.07 -7.69
C PHE A 45 6.08 14.67 -6.43
N PHE A 46 5.20 13.92 -5.75
CA PHE A 46 4.61 14.36 -4.50
C PHE A 46 5.64 14.45 -3.37
N ASN A 47 6.53 13.45 -3.26
CA ASN A 47 7.58 13.42 -2.25
C ASN A 47 8.54 14.60 -2.42
N THR A 48 9.09 14.82 -3.62
CA THR A 48 9.97 15.95 -3.89
C THR A 48 9.27 17.29 -3.63
N LEU A 49 8.02 17.45 -4.07
CA LEU A 49 7.26 18.67 -3.80
C LEU A 49 7.09 18.91 -2.29
N SER A 50 6.81 17.87 -1.52
CA SER A 50 6.61 17.95 -0.07
C SER A 50 7.92 18.19 0.68
N GLU A 51 9.01 17.54 0.27
CA GLU A 51 10.36 17.72 0.84
C GLU A 51 10.89 19.14 0.61
N GLU A 52 10.82 19.63 -0.62
CA GLU A 52 11.26 20.99 -0.96
C GLU A 52 10.39 22.05 -0.27
N PHE A 53 9.07 21.83 -0.23
CA PHE A 53 8.17 22.73 0.48
C PHE A 53 8.46 22.77 1.99
N ALA A 54 8.74 21.62 2.59
CA ALA A 54 9.12 21.53 4.00
C ALA A 54 10.44 22.22 4.31
N LYS A 55 11.46 22.09 3.44
CA LYS A 55 12.74 22.80 3.59
C LYS A 55 12.57 24.31 3.62
N GLU A 56 11.72 24.83 2.73
CA GLU A 56 11.57 26.28 2.54
C GLU A 56 10.65 26.95 3.55
N THR A 57 9.59 26.25 3.97
CA THR A 57 8.53 26.85 4.79
C THR A 57 8.46 26.29 6.21
N GLY A 58 9.17 25.18 6.46
CA GLY A 58 9.00 24.41 7.68
C GLY A 58 7.62 23.74 7.79
N ILE A 59 6.90 23.61 6.66
CA ILE A 59 5.58 22.99 6.58
C ILE A 59 5.63 21.72 5.74
N SER A 60 5.25 20.57 6.32
CA SER A 60 5.13 19.32 5.56
C SER A 60 3.73 19.15 4.97
N VAL A 61 3.67 18.46 3.83
CA VAL A 61 2.43 17.89 3.30
C VAL A 61 2.61 16.39 3.21
N ASP A 62 1.67 15.65 3.78
CA ASP A 62 1.68 14.19 3.77
C ASP A 62 0.29 13.68 3.35
N ALA A 63 0.23 12.50 2.74
CA ALA A 63 -1.00 11.86 2.32
C ALA A 63 -1.09 10.43 2.84
N ILE A 64 -2.28 10.06 3.29
CA ILE A 64 -2.61 8.71 3.73
C ILE A 64 -3.93 8.24 3.10
N LEU A 65 -3.88 7.15 2.36
CA LEU A 65 -5.00 6.52 1.68
C LEU A 65 -5.16 5.10 2.23
N LEU A 66 -6.24 4.88 2.98
CA LEU A 66 -6.57 3.61 3.61
C LEU A 66 -7.76 2.93 2.93
N ASP A 67 -7.74 1.62 2.86
CA ASP A 67 -8.86 0.82 2.35
C ASP A 67 -10.05 0.91 3.31
N ASP A 68 -9.79 0.59 4.58
CA ASP A 68 -10.79 0.45 5.61
C ASP A 68 -10.30 1.01 6.93
N ILE A 69 -11.19 1.66 7.66
CA ILE A 69 -10.94 2.05 9.05
C ILE A 69 -11.91 1.35 10.02
N GLY A 70 -12.70 0.39 9.56
CA GLY A 70 -13.75 -0.27 10.32
C GLY A 70 -14.85 0.70 10.74
N ASP A 71 -15.36 0.53 11.96
CA ASP A 71 -16.45 1.34 12.54
C ASP A 71 -15.96 2.64 13.21
N ARG A 72 -14.71 3.04 12.99
CA ARG A 72 -14.15 4.25 13.60
C ARG A 72 -14.71 5.52 12.99
N ASP A 73 -14.77 6.58 13.81
CA ASP A 73 -15.05 7.91 13.29
C ASP A 73 -13.86 8.40 12.42
N ALA A 74 -14.13 8.60 11.14
CA ALA A 74 -13.10 8.93 10.16
C ALA A 74 -12.40 10.27 10.43
N ARG A 75 -13.08 11.23 11.07
CA ARG A 75 -12.49 12.54 11.39
C ARG A 75 -11.56 12.42 12.58
N GLN A 76 -12.01 11.75 13.63
CA GLN A 76 -11.17 11.49 14.81
C GLN A 76 -9.94 10.69 14.39
N TYR A 77 -10.12 9.63 13.60
CA TYR A 77 -9.01 8.81 13.15
C TYR A 77 -7.99 9.57 12.29
N ALA A 78 -8.45 10.43 11.37
CA ALA A 78 -7.56 11.34 10.62
C ALA A 78 -6.78 12.28 11.55
N SER A 79 -7.42 12.76 12.62
CA SER A 79 -6.79 13.67 13.60
C SER A 79 -5.74 12.96 14.44
N ASP A 80 -5.99 11.70 14.81
CA ASP A 80 -5.06 10.87 15.57
C ASP A 80 -3.85 10.48 14.71
N ILE A 81 -4.06 10.16 13.42
CA ILE A 81 -2.96 9.91 12.47
C ILE A 81 -2.09 11.16 12.36
N ALA A 82 -2.72 12.31 12.12
CA ALA A 82 -2.05 13.59 12.06
C ALA A 82 -1.19 13.81 13.32
N GLU A 83 -1.76 13.68 14.51
CA GLU A 83 -1.01 13.80 15.76
C GLU A 83 0.20 12.86 15.86
N LYS A 84 0.03 11.59 15.49
CA LYS A 84 1.10 10.61 15.55
C LYS A 84 2.22 10.90 14.55
N TRP A 85 1.86 11.18 13.30
CA TRP A 85 2.85 11.44 12.24
C TRP A 85 3.58 12.75 12.49
N MET A 86 2.88 13.76 13.02
CA MET A 86 3.42 15.07 13.35
C MET A 86 4.44 15.03 14.50
N ALA A 87 4.26 14.13 15.47
CA ALA A 87 5.18 13.98 16.61
C ALA A 87 6.59 13.54 16.19
N ASP A 88 6.73 12.89 15.03
CA ASP A 88 7.99 12.30 14.56
C ASP A 88 8.87 13.28 13.75
N ILE A 89 8.34 14.43 13.29
CA ILE A 89 9.01 15.27 12.27
C ILE A 89 9.66 16.55 12.84
N GLY A 90 9.21 17.02 14.02
CA GLY A 90 9.75 18.23 14.65
C GLY A 90 9.59 19.52 13.83
N GLN A 91 8.70 19.54 12.82
CA GLN A 91 8.42 20.70 11.98
C GLN A 91 7.40 21.67 12.61
N GLY A 92 7.36 22.90 12.10
CA GLY A 92 6.55 23.98 12.67
C GLY A 92 5.07 23.95 12.27
N GLY A 93 4.74 23.42 11.09
CA GLY A 93 3.36 23.26 10.61
C GLY A 93 3.20 22.06 9.68
N GLU A 94 1.99 21.51 9.59
CA GLU A 94 1.78 20.27 8.81
C GLU A 94 0.38 20.19 8.20
N ILE A 95 0.28 19.51 7.07
CA ILE A 95 -0.96 19.28 6.31
C ILE A 95 -1.05 17.79 5.95
N LEU A 96 -2.01 17.08 6.56
CA LEU A 96 -2.28 15.68 6.26
C LEU A 96 -3.53 15.54 5.39
N ILE A 97 -3.40 14.91 4.22
CA ILE A 97 -4.49 14.52 3.34
C ILE A 97 -4.87 13.07 3.66
N PHE A 98 -5.99 12.88 4.34
CA PHE A 98 -6.51 11.56 4.72
C PHE A 98 -7.65 11.10 3.82
N VAL A 99 -7.63 9.83 3.42
CA VAL A 99 -8.69 9.17 2.65
C VAL A 99 -8.99 7.79 3.24
N ALA A 100 -10.26 7.50 3.47
CA ALA A 100 -10.78 6.17 3.81
C ALA A 100 -11.76 5.70 2.73
N GLN A 101 -11.36 4.68 1.97
CA GLN A 101 -12.03 4.28 0.73
C GLN A 101 -13.42 3.69 0.97
N LYS A 102 -13.53 2.66 1.82
CA LYS A 102 -14.82 2.01 2.10
C LYS A 102 -15.83 2.95 2.75
N GLN A 103 -15.36 3.81 3.66
CA GLN A 103 -16.19 4.83 4.31
C GLN A 103 -16.54 5.99 3.36
N ARG A 104 -15.85 6.12 2.22
CA ARG A 104 -15.96 7.25 1.28
C ARG A 104 -15.85 8.58 2.01
N ARG A 105 -14.81 8.70 2.84
CA ARG A 105 -14.51 9.90 3.62
C ARG A 105 -13.10 10.37 3.30
N LYS A 106 -12.93 11.69 3.28
CA LYS A 106 -11.63 12.36 3.19
C LYS A 106 -11.61 13.54 4.16
N PHE A 107 -10.44 13.81 4.72
CA PHE A 107 -10.20 14.97 5.55
C PHE A 107 -8.83 15.54 5.19
N VAL A 108 -8.74 16.86 5.15
CA VAL A 108 -7.44 17.54 5.22
C VAL A 108 -7.31 18.10 6.63
N VAL A 109 -6.29 17.67 7.35
CA VAL A 109 -5.99 18.11 8.70
C VAL A 109 -4.79 19.05 8.63
N THR A 110 -4.94 20.28 9.13
CA THR A 110 -3.85 21.24 9.25
C THR A 110 -3.50 21.45 10.71
N LYS A 111 -2.21 21.51 11.05
CA LYS A 111 -1.72 21.81 12.40
C LYS A 111 -0.52 22.77 12.38
N GLY A 112 -0.21 23.33 13.54
CA GLY A 112 0.94 24.22 13.74
C GLY A 112 0.85 25.49 12.91
N THR A 113 1.97 25.96 12.37
CA THR A 113 2.06 27.16 11.52
C THR A 113 1.13 27.09 10.31
N ALA A 114 0.88 25.90 9.76
CA ALA A 114 0.02 25.73 8.59
C ALA A 114 -1.45 26.12 8.86
N SER A 115 -1.98 25.88 10.07
CA SER A 115 -3.37 26.25 10.39
C SER A 115 -3.54 27.75 10.63
N GLY A 116 -2.45 28.46 10.98
CA GLY A 116 -2.44 29.92 11.08
C GLY A 116 -2.45 30.62 9.73
N ILE A 117 -1.75 30.05 8.73
CA ILE A 117 -1.64 30.61 7.36
C ILE A 117 -2.81 30.15 6.48
N LEU A 118 -3.25 28.91 6.61
CA LEU A 118 -4.35 28.36 5.82
C LEU A 118 -5.57 28.06 6.70
N PRO A 119 -6.51 29.02 6.85
CA PRO A 119 -7.77 28.78 7.54
C PRO A 119 -8.57 27.63 6.90
N ASP A 120 -9.37 26.94 7.70
CA ASP A 120 -10.24 25.83 7.26
C ASP A 120 -11.09 26.15 6.03
N ALA A 121 -11.59 27.39 5.92
CA ALA A 121 -12.38 27.83 4.78
C ALA A 121 -11.56 27.85 3.47
N THR A 122 -10.29 28.25 3.56
CA THR A 122 -9.34 28.26 2.45
C THR A 122 -8.99 26.84 2.03
N ILE A 123 -8.69 25.96 2.98
CA ILE A 123 -8.44 24.54 2.70
C ILE A 123 -9.64 23.90 2.00
N LYS A 124 -10.85 24.07 2.53
CA LYS A 124 -12.07 23.54 1.90
C LYS A 124 -12.27 24.04 0.48
N LYS A 125 -11.94 25.31 0.21
CA LYS A 125 -11.99 25.87 -1.14
C LYS A 125 -10.99 25.16 -2.07
N PHE A 126 -9.74 24.98 -1.65
CA PHE A 126 -8.74 24.25 -2.44
C PHE A 126 -9.17 22.81 -2.71
N GLU A 127 -9.69 22.12 -1.70
CA GLU A 127 -10.20 20.75 -1.86
C GLU A 127 -11.32 20.66 -2.91
N GLN A 128 -12.20 21.67 -3.01
CA GLN A 128 -13.26 21.72 -4.03
C GLN A 128 -12.74 22.00 -5.44
N GLU A 129 -11.70 22.82 -5.54
CA GLU A 129 -11.09 23.23 -6.82
C GLU A 129 -10.20 22.13 -7.43
N THR A 130 -9.50 21.35 -6.60
CA THR A 130 -8.44 20.44 -7.05
C THR A 130 -8.68 18.98 -6.63
N LEU A 131 -8.67 18.72 -5.33
CA LEU A 131 -8.68 17.36 -4.76
C LEU A 131 -9.93 16.55 -5.13
N LEU A 132 -11.12 17.13 -4.90
CA LEU A 132 -12.40 16.44 -5.03
C LEU A 132 -12.76 16.09 -6.49
N PRO A 133 -12.59 16.98 -7.48
CA PRO A 133 -12.83 16.64 -8.89
C PRO A 133 -12.04 15.40 -9.36
N ASP A 134 -10.78 15.28 -8.95
CA ASP A 134 -9.91 14.18 -9.36
C ASP A 134 -10.21 12.89 -8.58
N PHE A 135 -10.49 13.00 -7.28
CA PHE A 135 -10.93 11.84 -6.48
C PHE A 135 -12.25 11.25 -7.01
N ARG A 136 -13.19 12.09 -7.47
CA ARG A 136 -14.43 11.61 -8.12
C ARG A 136 -14.17 10.84 -9.41
N ARG A 137 -13.03 11.09 -10.07
CA ARG A 137 -12.57 10.37 -11.27
C ARG A 137 -11.60 9.24 -10.92
N GLU A 138 -11.38 8.99 -9.63
CA GLU A 138 -10.40 8.03 -9.10
C GLU A 138 -8.96 8.29 -9.55
N ARG A 139 -8.67 9.56 -9.88
CA ARG A 139 -7.31 10.02 -10.21
C ARG A 139 -6.65 10.56 -8.94
N TYR A 140 -6.41 9.68 -7.98
CA TYR A 140 -5.98 10.09 -6.65
C TYR A 140 -4.66 10.84 -6.66
N GLY A 141 -3.66 10.36 -7.41
CA GLY A 141 -2.39 11.07 -7.50
C GLY A 141 -2.48 12.45 -8.17
N ASP A 142 -3.30 12.62 -9.22
CA ASP A 142 -3.58 13.94 -9.81
C ASP A 142 -4.21 14.90 -8.78
N GLY A 143 -5.18 14.39 -7.99
CA GLY A 143 -5.84 15.16 -6.95
C GLY A 143 -4.88 15.58 -5.82
N LEU A 144 -4.00 14.67 -5.39
CA LEU A 144 -2.98 14.96 -4.38
C LEU A 144 -2.00 16.02 -4.88
N LEU A 145 -1.43 15.84 -6.08
CA LEU A 145 -0.46 16.77 -6.65
C LEU A 145 -1.06 18.17 -6.88
N SER A 146 -2.27 18.24 -7.43
CA SER A 146 -2.94 19.52 -7.69
C SER A 146 -3.34 20.25 -6.40
N PHE A 147 -3.76 19.52 -5.36
CA PHE A 147 -4.02 20.09 -4.05
C PHE A 147 -2.75 20.59 -3.36
N THR A 148 -1.70 19.78 -3.31
CA THR A 148 -0.41 20.18 -2.72
C THR A 148 0.15 21.40 -3.43
N ALA A 149 0.14 21.43 -4.77
CA ALA A 149 0.57 22.61 -5.52
C ALA A 149 -0.23 23.86 -5.12
N ARG A 150 -1.56 23.75 -4.99
CA ARG A 150 -2.42 24.88 -4.62
C ARG A 150 -2.11 25.43 -3.23
N VAL A 151 -1.81 24.53 -2.28
CA VAL A 151 -1.36 24.85 -0.91
C VAL A 151 -0.02 25.57 -0.93
N VAL A 152 0.97 25.02 -1.65
CA VAL A 152 2.31 25.60 -1.80
C VAL A 152 2.22 27.03 -2.34
N PHE A 153 1.45 27.26 -3.40
CA PHE A 153 1.26 28.60 -3.95
C PHE A 153 0.60 29.58 -2.98
N ALA A 154 -0.39 29.12 -2.22
CA ALA A 154 -1.10 29.99 -1.27
C ALA A 154 -0.20 30.42 -0.10
N ILE A 155 0.58 29.48 0.44
CA ILE A 155 1.50 29.77 1.54
C ILE A 155 2.63 30.69 1.07
N ALA A 156 3.19 30.44 -0.12
CA ALA A 156 4.22 31.31 -0.69
C ALA A 156 3.74 32.76 -0.93
N ASP A 157 2.49 32.94 -1.33
CA ASP A 157 1.87 34.26 -1.53
C ASP A 157 1.64 34.98 -0.18
N GLU A 158 1.16 34.27 0.84
CA GLU A 158 0.89 34.87 2.15
C GLU A 158 2.13 35.17 2.99
N THR A 159 3.16 34.32 2.98
CA THR A 159 4.33 34.52 3.84
C THR A 159 5.33 35.50 3.26
N GLY A 160 5.15 35.94 2.00
CA GLY A 160 6.13 36.72 1.27
C GLY A 160 7.48 36.00 1.12
N SER A 161 7.52 34.69 1.42
CA SER A 161 8.70 33.86 1.27
C SER A 161 9.02 33.79 -0.22
N THR A 162 10.00 34.58 -0.66
CA THR A 162 10.79 34.18 -1.81
C THR A 162 11.50 32.91 -1.36
N VAL A 163 11.06 31.75 -1.83
CA VAL A 163 11.85 30.52 -1.81
C VAL A 163 13.19 30.87 -2.46
N ASN A 164 14.22 31.10 -1.64
CA ASN A 164 15.49 31.68 -2.05
C ASN A 164 16.56 30.64 -1.75
N ILE A 165 16.72 29.73 -2.70
CA ILE A 165 17.67 28.63 -2.64
C ILE A 165 19.04 29.18 -3.04
N ASP A 166 20.01 29.10 -2.13
CA ASP A 166 21.39 29.51 -2.38
C ASP A 166 22.00 28.62 -3.48
N GLU A 167 22.38 29.26 -4.60
CA GLU A 167 22.95 28.64 -5.80
C GLU A 167 24.25 27.87 -5.50
N GLN A 168 24.91 28.12 -4.37
CA GLN A 168 26.23 27.57 -4.05
C GLN A 168 26.21 26.19 -3.39
N ASP A 169 25.07 25.74 -2.86
CA ASP A 169 24.92 24.43 -2.19
C ASP A 169 24.25 23.35 -3.06
N LEU A 170 24.04 23.61 -4.35
CA LEU A 170 23.48 22.65 -5.31
C LEU A 170 24.55 21.68 -5.85
N PRO A 171 24.29 20.35 -5.86
CA PRO A 171 25.12 19.39 -6.57
C PRO A 171 25.21 19.79 -8.06
N LYS A 172 26.43 19.98 -8.55
CA LYS A 172 26.73 20.30 -9.95
C LYS A 172 26.50 19.11 -10.89
N GLU A 173 25.28 18.62 -11.01
CA GLU A 173 24.73 17.87 -12.16
C GLU A 173 23.20 18.04 -12.12
N GLU A 174 22.64 18.93 -12.95
CA GLU A 174 21.29 19.50 -12.76
C GLU A 174 20.11 18.57 -13.15
N PRO A 175 19.15 18.33 -12.23
CA PRO A 175 17.72 18.32 -12.51
C PRO A 175 17.08 19.68 -12.16
N MET A 176 16.07 20.02 -12.95
CA MET A 176 15.37 21.31 -13.05
C MET A 176 15.02 22.04 -11.72
N SER A 177 15.21 23.38 -11.69
CA SER A 177 14.85 24.31 -10.59
C SER A 177 13.38 24.27 -10.16
N ILE A 178 13.06 24.60 -8.90
CA ILE A 178 11.69 24.73 -8.37
C ILE A 178 10.84 25.71 -9.19
N ARG A 179 11.42 26.77 -9.77
CA ARG A 179 10.70 27.63 -10.74
C ARG A 179 10.35 26.87 -12.02
N GLY A 180 11.22 25.97 -12.46
CA GLY A 180 10.97 25.02 -13.55
C GLY A 180 9.94 23.95 -13.18
N TRP A 181 9.88 23.52 -11.92
CA TRP A 181 8.84 22.60 -11.43
C TRP A 181 7.47 23.26 -11.25
N ILE A 182 7.44 24.48 -10.70
CA ILE A 182 6.25 25.34 -10.66
C ILE A 182 5.75 25.59 -12.08
N PHE A 183 6.66 25.84 -13.03
CA PHE A 183 6.33 25.95 -14.44
C PHE A 183 5.82 24.62 -15.02
N ILE A 184 6.44 23.48 -14.72
CA ILE A 184 5.96 22.16 -15.16
C ILE A 184 4.57 21.88 -14.59
N VAL A 185 4.34 22.11 -13.29
CA VAL A 185 3.06 21.88 -12.62
C VAL A 185 1.99 22.86 -13.12
N ALA A 186 2.33 24.12 -13.38
CA ALA A 186 1.43 25.09 -13.99
C ALA A 186 1.10 24.74 -15.44
N VAL A 187 2.09 24.31 -16.23
CA VAL A 187 1.92 23.82 -17.61
C VAL A 187 1.12 22.52 -17.62
N PHE A 188 1.36 21.59 -16.70
CA PHE A 188 0.60 20.35 -16.57
C PHE A 188 -0.83 20.59 -16.11
N GLY A 189 -1.03 21.46 -15.11
CA GLY A 189 -2.34 21.89 -14.66
C GLY A 189 -3.13 22.58 -15.78
N LEU A 190 -2.46 23.42 -16.58
CA LEU A 190 -3.05 24.05 -17.76
C LEU A 190 -3.35 23.05 -18.88
N LEU A 191 -2.47 22.08 -19.14
CA LEU A 191 -2.67 21.02 -20.13
C LEU A 191 -3.80 20.06 -19.74
N ILE A 192 -4.00 19.79 -18.45
CA ILE A 192 -5.12 19.00 -17.92
C ILE A 192 -6.43 19.81 -17.97
N ALA A 193 -6.37 21.12 -17.68
CA ALA A 193 -7.53 22.02 -17.75
C ALA A 193 -8.02 22.25 -19.20
N VAL A 194 -7.09 22.35 -20.17
CA VAL A 194 -7.40 22.52 -21.60
C VAL A 194 -7.64 21.17 -22.31
N GLY A 195 -7.18 20.06 -21.71
CA GLY A 195 -7.25 18.69 -22.22
C GLY A 195 -8.64 18.03 -22.25
N SER A 196 -9.73 18.80 -22.21
CA SER A 196 -11.07 18.28 -22.51
C SER A 196 -11.28 17.93 -24.00
N ARG A 197 -10.29 18.17 -24.88
CA ARG A 197 -10.31 17.72 -26.29
C ARG A 197 -8.95 17.23 -26.79
N GLY A 198 -8.65 15.95 -26.55
CA GLY A 198 -8.23 15.02 -27.61
C GLY A 198 -6.89 15.18 -28.36
N ARG A 199 -5.83 15.80 -27.82
CA ARG A 199 -4.50 15.74 -28.46
C ARG A 199 -3.35 15.61 -27.45
N ARG A 200 -2.74 14.42 -27.38
CA ARG A 200 -1.52 14.15 -26.59
C ARG A 200 -0.28 14.65 -27.34
N PHE A 201 0.58 15.41 -26.67
CA PHE A 201 1.91 15.79 -27.17
C PHE A 201 2.88 14.60 -26.99
N GLY A 202 3.59 14.22 -28.06
CA GLY A 202 4.36 12.97 -28.20
C GLY A 202 5.66 12.84 -27.39
N PHE A 203 5.79 13.51 -26.24
CA PHE A 203 6.95 13.34 -25.34
C PHE A 203 6.81 12.11 -24.42
N PHE A 204 5.58 11.65 -24.16
CA PHE A 204 5.27 10.53 -23.26
C PHE A 204 5.18 9.15 -23.96
N ASP A 205 5.26 9.10 -25.30
CA ASP A 205 5.01 7.85 -26.06
C ASP A 205 6.04 6.73 -25.80
N ASN A 206 7.21 7.08 -25.26
CA ASN A 206 8.28 6.12 -24.93
C ASN A 206 8.44 5.83 -23.43
N MET A 207 7.67 6.47 -22.55
CA MET A 207 7.73 6.16 -21.12
C MET A 207 6.74 5.05 -20.75
N LYS A 208 7.16 4.16 -19.85
CA LYS A 208 6.23 3.17 -19.27
C LYS A 208 5.05 3.93 -18.67
N LYS A 209 3.82 3.58 -19.04
CA LYS A 209 2.61 4.09 -18.41
C LYS A 209 2.40 3.32 -17.11
N LEU A 210 2.67 3.95 -15.96
CA LEU A 210 2.41 3.31 -14.67
C LEU A 210 0.96 3.54 -14.29
N LEU A 211 0.13 2.53 -14.57
CA LEU A 211 -1.26 2.53 -14.10
C LEU A 211 -1.30 2.30 -12.59
N SER A 212 -2.20 2.99 -11.89
CA SER A 212 -2.69 2.58 -10.57
C SER A 212 -3.56 1.32 -10.68
N VAL A 213 -3.85 0.67 -9.54
CA VAL A 213 -4.74 -0.51 -9.50
C VAL A 213 -6.09 -0.22 -10.15
N SER A 214 -6.75 0.88 -9.76
CA SER A 214 -8.05 1.28 -10.33
C SER A 214 -7.99 1.54 -11.84
N GLU A 215 -6.89 2.12 -12.33
CA GLU A 215 -6.71 2.34 -13.76
C GLU A 215 -6.52 1.03 -14.53
N ILE A 216 -5.90 0.01 -13.92
CA ILE A 216 -5.78 -1.34 -14.52
C ILE A 216 -7.16 -1.98 -14.61
N GLU A 217 -7.96 -1.93 -13.54
CA GLU A 217 -9.33 -2.47 -13.51
C GLU A 217 -10.23 -1.84 -14.58
N LYS A 218 -10.04 -0.55 -14.87
CA LYS A 218 -10.83 0.19 -15.87
C LYS A 218 -10.21 0.22 -17.27
N SER A 219 -9.02 -0.34 -17.42
CA SER A 219 -8.33 -0.41 -18.71
C SER A 219 -8.99 -1.42 -19.66
N PRO A 220 -8.50 -1.56 -20.90
CA PRO A 220 -8.90 -2.67 -21.77
C PRO A 220 -8.43 -4.06 -21.31
N TRP A 221 -7.55 -4.18 -20.31
CA TRP A 221 -6.97 -5.47 -19.89
C TRP A 221 -8.00 -6.53 -19.50
N PRO A 222 -9.03 -6.24 -18.68
CA PRO A 222 -10.10 -7.19 -18.39
C PRO A 222 -10.80 -7.73 -19.65
N GLY A 223 -11.00 -6.89 -20.67
CA GLY A 223 -11.57 -7.30 -21.96
C GLY A 223 -10.61 -8.21 -22.72
N ILE A 224 -9.34 -7.81 -22.82
CA ILE A 224 -8.28 -8.60 -23.47
C ILE A 224 -8.18 -10.00 -22.86
N PHE A 225 -8.20 -10.12 -21.53
CA PHE A 225 -8.11 -11.43 -20.88
C PHE A 225 -9.32 -12.31 -21.18
N ARG A 226 -10.54 -11.75 -21.16
CA ARG A 226 -11.76 -12.47 -21.52
C ARG A 226 -11.74 -12.93 -22.98
N ASP A 227 -11.31 -12.06 -23.89
CA ASP A 227 -11.27 -12.36 -25.32
C ASP A 227 -10.19 -13.40 -25.65
N THR A 228 -9.06 -13.36 -24.92
CA THR A 228 -7.92 -14.27 -25.13
C THR A 228 -8.23 -15.69 -24.68
N PHE A 229 -8.86 -15.85 -23.52
CA PHE A 229 -9.06 -17.15 -22.89
C PHE A 229 -10.50 -17.67 -22.97
N GLY A 230 -11.48 -16.81 -23.22
CA GLY A 230 -12.90 -17.18 -23.32
C GLY A 230 -13.35 -18.04 -22.13
N ASP A 231 -13.97 -19.18 -22.43
CA ASP A 231 -14.46 -20.13 -21.43
C ASP A 231 -13.33 -20.77 -20.59
N ASN A 232 -12.08 -20.70 -21.03
CA ASN A 232 -10.94 -21.21 -20.27
C ASN A 232 -10.61 -20.33 -19.04
N LEU A 233 -11.00 -19.04 -19.06
CA LEU A 233 -10.73 -18.12 -17.96
C LEU A 233 -11.64 -18.37 -16.76
N VAL A 234 -11.06 -18.68 -15.60
CA VAL A 234 -11.77 -18.67 -14.32
C VAL A 234 -11.60 -17.34 -13.61
N SER A 235 -10.35 -16.86 -13.52
CA SER A 235 -10.02 -15.60 -12.86
C SER A 235 -8.73 -15.01 -13.45
N ALA A 236 -8.70 -13.68 -13.62
CA ALA A 236 -7.47 -12.91 -13.82
C ALA A 236 -7.42 -11.82 -12.75
N PHE A 237 -6.34 -11.73 -12.00
CA PHE A 237 -6.27 -10.90 -10.80
C PHE A 237 -4.85 -10.41 -10.53
N LEU A 238 -4.73 -9.24 -9.88
CA LEU A 238 -3.47 -8.82 -9.27
C LEU A 238 -3.29 -9.53 -7.94
N SER A 239 -2.08 -9.99 -7.64
CA SER A 239 -1.72 -10.53 -6.31
C SER A 239 -0.21 -10.59 -6.10
N GLY A 240 0.19 -10.84 -4.85
CA GLY A 240 1.59 -10.99 -4.44
C GLY A 240 2.15 -9.71 -3.82
N LYS A 241 3.48 -9.54 -3.89
CA LYS A 241 4.16 -8.34 -3.35
C LYS A 241 3.64 -7.05 -3.98
N CYS A 242 3.04 -7.12 -5.17
CA CYS A 242 2.35 -6.00 -5.83
C CYS A 242 0.96 -5.66 -5.23
N LEU A 243 0.58 -6.18 -4.07
CA LEU A 243 -0.53 -5.62 -3.27
C LEU A 243 -0.18 -5.44 -1.78
N MET A 244 1.08 -5.62 -1.40
CA MET A 244 1.58 -5.38 -0.04
C MET A 244 1.94 -3.91 0.19
N GLU A 245 1.90 -3.45 1.44
CA GLU A 245 2.33 -2.09 1.80
C GLU A 245 3.82 -1.87 1.45
N GLY A 246 4.20 -0.65 1.05
CA GLY A 246 5.60 -0.31 0.78
C GLY A 246 6.16 -0.79 -0.57
N PHE A 247 5.33 -1.31 -1.47
CA PHE A 247 5.75 -1.61 -2.83
C PHE A 247 5.92 -0.37 -3.68
N ASP A 248 6.92 -0.44 -4.56
CA ASP A 248 7.21 0.58 -5.53
C ASP A 248 6.95 0.07 -6.96
N ALA A 249 5.92 0.62 -7.63
CA ALA A 249 5.61 0.25 -9.01
C ALA A 249 6.59 0.85 -10.04
N LEU A 250 7.50 1.74 -9.64
CA LEU A 250 8.62 2.17 -10.48
C LEU A 250 9.68 1.08 -10.56
N ALA A 251 10.00 0.47 -9.42
CA ALA A 251 11.02 -0.56 -9.30
C ALA A 251 10.51 -1.95 -9.70
N SER A 252 9.22 -2.23 -9.56
CA SER A 252 8.64 -3.57 -9.78
C SER A 252 7.31 -3.52 -10.55
N PRO A 253 7.01 -4.52 -11.39
CA PRO A 253 5.77 -4.55 -12.16
C PRO A 253 4.57 -4.99 -11.32
N TRP A 254 3.39 -4.60 -11.78
CA TRP A 254 2.13 -5.20 -11.31
C TRP A 254 2.03 -6.63 -11.80
N THR A 255 2.08 -7.56 -10.85
CA THR A 255 1.94 -8.99 -11.10
C THR A 255 0.47 -9.36 -11.35
N VAL A 256 0.17 -9.84 -12.55
CA VAL A 256 -1.14 -10.40 -12.93
C VAL A 256 -1.02 -11.92 -12.95
N ASN A 257 -1.89 -12.58 -12.20
CA ASN A 257 -2.00 -14.02 -12.11
C ASN A 257 -3.34 -14.50 -12.68
N PHE A 258 -3.38 -15.75 -13.12
CA PHE A 258 -4.54 -16.34 -13.79
C PHE A 258 -4.89 -17.68 -13.15
N ILE A 259 -6.19 -17.95 -13.04
CA ILE A 259 -6.71 -19.32 -12.87
C ILE A 259 -7.40 -19.66 -14.18
N LEU A 260 -6.91 -20.71 -14.85
CA LEU A 260 -7.45 -21.24 -16.10
C LEU A 260 -7.98 -22.65 -15.87
N LYS A 261 -9.00 -23.06 -16.63
CA LYS A 261 -9.48 -24.46 -16.59
C LYS A 261 -8.40 -25.42 -17.11
N ASP A 262 -7.69 -25.00 -18.15
CA ASP A 262 -6.49 -25.60 -18.71
C ASP A 262 -5.37 -24.55 -18.76
N ASN A 263 -4.26 -24.82 -18.07
CA ASN A 263 -3.06 -23.98 -18.05
C ASN A 263 -1.92 -24.56 -18.90
N SER A 264 -2.25 -25.29 -19.97
CA SER A 264 -1.26 -25.79 -20.92
C SER A 264 -0.43 -24.66 -21.55
N PRO A 265 0.84 -24.92 -21.95
CA PRO A 265 1.68 -23.91 -22.58
C PRO A 265 1.07 -23.28 -23.85
N GLU A 266 0.25 -24.03 -24.59
CA GLU A 266 -0.47 -23.54 -25.76
C GLU A 266 -1.51 -22.47 -25.39
N GLU A 267 -2.28 -22.70 -24.32
CA GLU A 267 -3.23 -21.72 -23.81
C GLU A 267 -2.52 -20.46 -23.31
N ILE A 268 -1.44 -20.62 -22.53
CA ILE A 268 -0.66 -19.51 -21.98
C ILE A 268 -0.04 -18.66 -23.10
N ALA A 269 0.46 -19.28 -24.16
CA ALA A 269 1.13 -18.60 -25.27
C ALA A 269 0.24 -17.58 -25.99
N LYS A 270 -1.10 -17.67 -25.88
CA LYS A 270 -2.04 -16.70 -26.47
C LYS A 270 -1.84 -15.27 -25.95
N LEU A 271 -1.33 -15.10 -24.72
CA LEU A 271 -1.01 -13.78 -24.18
C LEU A 271 0.28 -13.16 -24.74
N GLY A 272 1.10 -13.93 -25.46
CA GLY A 272 2.36 -13.46 -26.04
C GLY A 272 2.20 -12.22 -26.93
N ALA A 273 1.06 -12.09 -27.62
CA ALA A 273 0.71 -10.92 -28.44
C ALA A 273 0.63 -9.61 -27.63
N TYR A 274 0.42 -9.69 -26.32
CA TYR A 274 0.19 -8.55 -25.44
C TYR A 274 1.38 -8.21 -24.54
N GLU A 275 2.45 -9.01 -24.50
CA GLU A 275 3.60 -8.78 -23.61
C GLU A 275 4.23 -7.39 -23.79
N LYS A 276 4.41 -6.94 -25.03
CA LYS A 276 4.95 -5.58 -25.31
C LYS A 276 4.05 -4.47 -24.79
N ARG A 277 2.74 -4.70 -24.76
CA ARG A 277 1.78 -3.75 -24.19
C ARG A 277 1.82 -3.82 -22.66
N ALA A 278 1.81 -5.03 -22.10
CA ALA A 278 1.92 -5.27 -20.66
C ALA A 278 3.16 -4.59 -20.09
N ALA A 279 4.33 -4.81 -20.69
CA ALA A 279 5.58 -4.19 -20.27
C ALA A 279 5.56 -2.65 -20.32
N ARG A 280 4.91 -2.07 -21.34
CA ARG A 280 4.71 -0.61 -21.45
C ARG A 280 3.75 -0.09 -20.38
N GLU A 281 2.77 -0.87 -19.97
CA GLU A 281 1.81 -0.52 -18.92
C GLU A 281 2.25 -1.05 -17.53
N ASN A 282 3.50 -1.51 -17.42
CA ASN A 282 4.13 -2.08 -16.24
C ASN A 282 3.37 -3.23 -15.58
N LEU A 283 2.75 -4.07 -16.41
CA LEU A 283 2.17 -5.34 -16.02
C LEU A 283 3.14 -6.48 -16.37
N GLN A 284 3.16 -7.49 -15.50
CA GLN A 284 3.85 -8.75 -15.72
C GLN A 284 2.85 -9.89 -15.52
N PHE A 285 2.68 -10.74 -16.53
CA PHE A 285 1.97 -12.01 -16.38
C PHE A 285 2.90 -12.97 -15.65
N ALA A 286 2.49 -13.46 -14.48
CA ALA A 286 3.37 -14.25 -13.61
C ALA A 286 2.97 -15.71 -13.55
N HIS A 287 1.91 -16.05 -12.83
CA HIS A 287 1.49 -17.45 -12.66
C HIS A 287 0.16 -17.75 -13.33
N PHE A 288 0.06 -18.97 -13.86
CA PHE A 288 -1.13 -19.52 -14.51
C PHE A 288 -1.51 -20.81 -13.80
N TYR A 289 -2.38 -20.72 -12.80
CA TYR A 289 -2.84 -21.87 -12.03
C TYR A 289 -3.92 -22.64 -12.81
N SER A 290 -4.01 -23.94 -12.58
CA SER A 290 -5.24 -24.71 -12.81
C SER A 290 -5.90 -25.13 -11.49
N PRO A 291 -7.23 -25.40 -11.48
CA PRO A 291 -7.88 -25.98 -10.31
C PRO A 291 -7.22 -27.28 -9.82
N ALA A 292 -6.72 -28.11 -10.74
CA ALA A 292 -6.04 -29.36 -10.39
C ALA A 292 -4.69 -29.10 -9.71
N GLU A 293 -3.90 -28.16 -10.22
CA GLU A 293 -2.64 -27.73 -9.62
C GLU A 293 -2.87 -27.18 -8.21
N ILE A 294 -3.81 -26.24 -8.05
CA ILE A 294 -4.14 -25.65 -6.74
C ILE A 294 -4.45 -26.72 -5.70
N VAL A 295 -5.27 -27.72 -6.06
CA VAL A 295 -5.61 -28.82 -5.13
C VAL A 295 -4.39 -29.66 -4.75
N GLN A 296 -3.45 -29.87 -5.67
CA GLN A 296 -2.24 -30.67 -5.42
C GLN A 296 -1.22 -29.95 -4.53
N THR A 297 -1.10 -28.63 -4.65
CA THR A 297 -0.10 -27.81 -3.95
C THR A 297 -0.64 -27.08 -2.72
N LEU A 298 -1.95 -27.15 -2.48
CA LEU A 298 -2.64 -26.47 -1.38
C LEU A 298 -1.98 -26.68 -0.01
N ASP A 299 -1.53 -27.92 0.22
CA ASP A 299 -0.89 -28.35 1.47
C ASP A 299 0.61 -28.04 1.53
N THR A 300 1.25 -27.78 0.38
CA THR A 300 2.70 -27.50 0.30
C THR A 300 3.00 -26.02 0.44
N THR A 301 2.16 -25.16 -0.12
CA THR A 301 2.34 -23.69 -0.09
C THR A 301 1.10 -22.95 0.43
N PRO A 302 0.47 -23.37 1.55
CA PRO A 302 -0.76 -22.77 2.07
C PRO A 302 -0.65 -21.26 2.35
N LEU A 303 0.54 -20.74 2.70
CA LEU A 303 0.77 -19.32 2.92
C LEU A 303 0.55 -18.48 1.65
N GLU A 304 0.98 -18.99 0.49
CA GLU A 304 0.79 -18.31 -0.79
C GLU A 304 -0.70 -18.19 -1.11
N TYR A 305 -1.45 -19.27 -0.95
CA TYR A 305 -2.90 -19.29 -1.16
C TYR A 305 -3.65 -18.44 -0.14
N LEU A 306 -3.18 -18.39 1.11
CA LEU A 306 -3.71 -17.48 2.13
C LEU A 306 -3.53 -16.03 1.70
N HIS A 307 -2.36 -15.65 1.19
CA HIS A 307 -2.13 -14.32 0.64
C HIS A 307 -3.02 -14.03 -0.56
N ILE A 308 -3.11 -14.95 -1.53
CA ILE A 308 -3.94 -14.77 -2.71
C ILE A 308 -5.41 -14.59 -2.31
N ALA A 309 -5.95 -15.41 -1.39
CA ALA A 309 -7.34 -15.35 -0.98
C ALA A 309 -7.72 -14.01 -0.32
N ASN A 310 -6.77 -13.38 0.40
CA ASN A 310 -7.02 -12.18 1.19
C ASN A 310 -6.47 -10.88 0.56
N ARG A 311 -5.46 -10.96 -0.31
CA ARG A 311 -4.82 -9.83 -1.00
C ARG A 311 -4.77 -10.08 -2.50
N ASN A 312 -5.92 -9.83 -3.11
CA ASN A 312 -6.09 -9.86 -4.55
C ASN A 312 -6.96 -8.69 -5.02
N VAL A 313 -6.78 -8.32 -6.29
CA VAL A 313 -7.69 -7.43 -7.01
C VAL A 313 -8.15 -8.17 -8.28
N PRO A 314 -9.37 -8.73 -8.30
CA PRO A 314 -9.90 -9.40 -9.47
C PRO A 314 -10.11 -8.41 -10.62
N LEU A 315 -9.42 -8.62 -11.74
CA LEU A 315 -9.58 -7.80 -12.94
C LEU A 315 -10.76 -8.30 -13.78
N CYS A 316 -10.91 -9.62 -13.89
CA CYS A 316 -12.11 -10.27 -14.44
C CYS A 316 -12.22 -11.73 -14.00
N GLY A 317 -13.40 -12.31 -14.21
CA GLY A 317 -13.74 -13.64 -13.68
C GLY A 317 -14.18 -13.57 -12.22
N ILE A 318 -14.09 -14.70 -11.52
CA ILE A 318 -14.47 -14.78 -10.10
C ILE A 318 -13.32 -14.34 -9.19
N LYS A 319 -13.65 -13.95 -7.94
CA LYS A 319 -12.64 -13.69 -6.91
C LYS A 319 -11.79 -14.96 -6.67
N PRO A 320 -10.45 -14.89 -6.75
CA PRO A 320 -9.60 -16.06 -6.57
C PRO A 320 -9.68 -16.55 -5.12
N LEU A 321 -9.83 -17.87 -4.96
CA LEU A 321 -9.77 -18.58 -3.67
C LEU A 321 -10.70 -17.97 -2.60
N ALA A 322 -11.89 -17.53 -3.00
CA ALA A 322 -12.85 -16.93 -2.08
C ALA A 322 -13.21 -17.90 -0.94
N GLY A 323 -13.02 -17.45 0.30
CA GLY A 323 -13.29 -18.27 1.50
C GLY A 323 -12.27 -19.37 1.78
N PHE A 324 -11.10 -19.35 1.13
CA PHE A 324 -10.04 -20.30 1.41
C PHE A 324 -9.49 -20.12 2.84
N GLU A 325 -9.44 -21.24 3.57
CA GLU A 325 -8.78 -21.34 4.87
C GLU A 325 -7.74 -22.46 4.82
N PRO A 326 -6.45 -22.16 5.10
CA PRO A 326 -5.42 -23.18 5.08
C PRO A 326 -5.52 -24.12 6.28
N HIS A 327 -5.15 -25.40 6.09
CA HIS A 327 -5.05 -26.33 7.20
C HIS A 327 -4.01 -25.83 8.23
N PRO A 328 -4.36 -25.65 9.52
CA PRO A 328 -3.49 -24.98 10.49
C PRO A 328 -2.11 -25.64 10.62
N ASP A 329 -2.07 -26.97 10.66
CA ASP A 329 -0.80 -27.70 10.81
C ASP A 329 0.11 -27.57 9.58
N LYS A 330 -0.46 -27.44 8.38
CA LYS A 330 0.28 -27.27 7.12
C LYS A 330 0.84 -25.85 7.02
N LEU A 331 0.01 -24.85 7.33
CA LEU A 331 0.46 -23.46 7.42
C LEU A 331 1.55 -23.29 8.48
N ALA A 332 1.37 -23.87 9.67
CA ALA A 332 2.39 -23.83 10.71
C ALA A 332 3.69 -24.53 10.27
N ALA A 333 3.60 -25.65 9.56
CA ALA A 333 4.78 -26.33 9.00
C ALA A 333 5.52 -25.46 7.99
N GLN A 334 4.81 -24.82 7.07
CA GLN A 334 5.43 -23.90 6.11
C GLN A 334 6.05 -22.69 6.84
N CYS A 335 5.33 -22.05 7.76
CA CYS A 335 5.85 -20.92 8.53
C CYS A 335 7.12 -21.29 9.29
N ARG A 336 7.18 -22.46 9.94
CA ARG A 336 8.42 -22.94 10.59
C ARG A 336 9.58 -23.01 9.60
N HIS A 337 9.37 -23.68 8.47
CA HIS A 337 10.40 -23.85 7.45
C HIS A 337 10.93 -22.52 6.92
N GLU A 338 10.04 -21.57 6.62
CA GLU A 338 10.44 -20.25 6.12
C GLU A 338 11.10 -19.38 7.21
N ILE A 339 10.70 -19.53 8.49
CA ILE A 339 11.39 -18.85 9.61
C ILE A 339 12.81 -19.40 9.78
N ASP A 340 12.99 -20.72 9.75
CA ASP A 340 14.31 -21.35 9.85
C ASP A 340 15.24 -20.82 8.74
N LYS A 341 14.74 -20.81 7.50
CA LYS A 341 15.47 -20.27 6.34
C LYS A 341 15.79 -18.78 6.49
N ALA A 342 14.84 -17.98 6.97
CA ALA A 342 15.05 -16.55 7.22
C ALA A 342 16.13 -16.31 8.29
N LEU A 343 16.13 -17.10 9.37
CA LEU A 343 17.15 -17.03 10.42
C LEU A 343 18.55 -17.39 9.87
N GLU A 344 18.66 -18.43 9.07
CA GLU A 344 19.91 -18.80 8.39
C GLU A 344 20.43 -17.66 7.50
N GLN A 345 19.55 -17.03 6.75
CA GLN A 345 19.91 -15.89 5.89
C GLN A 345 20.38 -14.68 6.71
N LEU A 346 19.67 -14.33 7.79
CA LEU A 346 20.05 -13.21 8.68
C LEU A 346 21.38 -13.47 9.40
N HIS A 347 21.70 -14.72 9.74
CA HIS A 347 22.97 -15.07 10.36
C HIS A 347 24.14 -15.08 9.37
N SER A 348 23.88 -15.42 8.11
CA SER A 348 24.91 -15.54 7.07
C SER A 348 25.28 -14.21 6.42
N ASP A 349 24.34 -13.26 6.30
CA ASP A 349 24.58 -11.97 5.67
C ASP A 349 24.48 -10.82 6.68
N SER A 350 25.62 -10.50 7.29
CA SER A 350 25.75 -9.41 8.27
C SER A 350 25.59 -8.00 7.68
N LYS A 351 25.42 -7.87 6.37
CA LYS A 351 25.30 -6.57 5.67
C LYS A 351 23.90 -6.28 5.14
N VAL A 352 22.93 -7.18 5.29
CA VAL A 352 21.56 -6.91 4.83
C VAL A 352 20.99 -5.71 5.57
N PRO A 353 20.51 -4.66 4.87
CA PRO A 353 19.83 -3.55 5.52
C PRO A 353 18.57 -4.02 6.24
N PHE A 354 18.36 -3.55 7.48
CA PHE A 354 17.21 -3.94 8.30
C PHE A 354 15.86 -3.78 7.57
N ALA A 355 15.62 -2.65 6.90
CA ALA A 355 14.39 -2.40 6.16
C ALA A 355 14.14 -3.45 5.05
N LYS A 356 15.20 -3.90 4.37
CA LYS A 356 15.10 -4.95 3.34
C LYS A 356 14.75 -6.30 3.98
N ALA A 357 15.48 -6.68 5.02
CA ALA A 357 15.22 -7.92 5.76
C ALA A 357 13.78 -7.96 6.29
N LEU A 358 13.31 -6.85 6.88
CA LEU A 358 11.97 -6.73 7.41
C LEU A 358 10.91 -6.89 6.30
N ASN A 359 11.08 -6.23 5.16
CA ASN A 359 10.17 -6.35 4.02
C ASN A 359 10.11 -7.77 3.44
N ASP A 360 11.23 -8.49 3.44
CA ASP A 360 11.28 -9.87 2.98
C ASP A 360 10.57 -10.84 3.96
N ILE A 361 10.58 -10.53 5.26
CA ILE A 361 9.99 -11.36 6.34
C ILE A 361 8.52 -11.03 6.63
N LEU A 362 8.06 -9.82 6.33
CA LEU A 362 6.70 -9.38 6.64
C LEU A 362 5.59 -10.31 6.12
N PRO A 363 5.60 -10.79 4.86
CA PRO A 363 4.60 -11.75 4.37
C PRO A 363 4.54 -13.04 5.20
N LEU A 364 5.69 -13.53 5.66
CA LEU A 364 5.76 -14.69 6.55
C LEU A 364 5.10 -14.42 7.90
N LEU A 365 5.33 -13.24 8.49
CA LEU A 365 4.69 -12.85 9.74
C LEU A 365 3.16 -12.69 9.63
N TYR A 366 2.62 -12.46 8.43
CA TYR A 366 1.16 -12.47 8.22
C TYR A 366 0.60 -13.89 8.41
N GLY A 367 1.31 -14.91 7.95
CA GLY A 367 0.94 -16.31 8.17
C GLY A 367 0.94 -16.69 9.66
N VAL A 368 1.97 -16.24 10.38
CA VAL A 368 2.07 -16.44 11.84
C VAL A 368 0.93 -15.72 12.57
N TYR A 369 0.67 -14.46 12.20
CA TYR A 369 -0.46 -13.69 12.75
C TYR A 369 -1.79 -14.40 12.52
N TYR A 370 -2.01 -14.94 11.32
CA TYR A 370 -3.22 -15.68 10.99
C TYR A 370 -3.36 -16.97 11.81
N LEU A 371 -2.27 -17.72 12.04
CA LEU A 371 -2.29 -18.91 12.89
C LEU A 371 -2.76 -18.59 14.32
N GLU A 372 -2.33 -17.46 14.87
CA GLU A 372 -2.67 -17.03 16.23
C GLU A 372 -4.09 -16.45 16.34
N THR A 373 -4.53 -15.69 15.34
CA THR A 373 -5.73 -14.85 15.45
C THR A 373 -6.92 -15.32 14.61
N LYS A 374 -6.68 -16.22 13.65
CA LYS A 374 -7.61 -16.60 12.58
C LYS A 374 -8.09 -15.45 11.69
N ASN A 375 -7.42 -14.30 11.77
CA ASN A 375 -7.70 -13.13 10.95
C ASN A 375 -6.48 -12.81 10.09
N TYR A 376 -6.71 -12.49 8.81
CA TYR A 376 -5.64 -11.99 7.94
C TYR A 376 -5.38 -10.52 8.31
N PRO A 377 -4.13 -10.10 8.54
CA PRO A 377 -3.86 -8.74 9.03
C PRO A 377 -4.15 -7.66 7.96
N GLU A 378 -4.70 -6.50 8.37
CA GLU A 378 -5.03 -5.44 7.41
C GLU A 378 -3.80 -4.66 6.93
N ASN A 379 -2.67 -4.62 7.66
CA ASN A 379 -1.47 -3.91 7.19
C ASN A 379 -0.20 -4.32 7.94
N HIS A 380 0.97 -3.84 7.49
CA HIS A 380 2.24 -4.12 8.17
C HIS A 380 2.23 -3.58 9.61
N GLY A 381 1.57 -2.45 9.87
CA GLY A 381 1.47 -1.84 11.19
C GLY A 381 0.91 -2.77 12.26
N VAL A 382 -0.14 -3.54 11.95
CA VAL A 382 -0.71 -4.53 12.89
C VAL A 382 0.28 -5.66 13.18
N VAL A 383 0.98 -6.13 12.16
CA VAL A 383 1.96 -7.21 12.29
C VAL A 383 3.18 -6.75 13.09
N LEU A 384 3.70 -5.55 12.83
CA LEU A 384 4.84 -4.98 13.54
C LEU A 384 4.52 -4.63 15.00
N LYS A 385 3.27 -4.26 15.30
CA LYS A 385 2.83 -4.07 16.69
C LYS A 385 2.83 -5.40 17.47
N ARG A 386 2.52 -6.51 16.81
CA ARG A 386 2.49 -7.85 17.40
C ARG A 386 3.90 -8.45 17.52
N TYR A 387 4.74 -8.22 16.52
CA TYR A 387 6.09 -8.75 16.38
C TYR A 387 7.09 -7.60 16.19
N PRO A 388 7.36 -6.80 17.25
CA PRO A 388 8.19 -5.63 17.14
C PRO A 388 9.66 -5.99 16.89
N ALA A 389 10.27 -5.34 15.91
CA ALA A 389 11.70 -5.39 15.63
C ALA A 389 12.19 -3.98 15.27
N GLN A 390 13.32 -3.57 15.82
CA GLN A 390 13.92 -2.25 15.59
C GLN A 390 15.25 -2.35 14.83
N ASP A 391 15.87 -3.53 14.83
CA ASP A 391 17.12 -3.85 14.17
C ASP A 391 17.17 -5.35 13.81
N ILE A 392 18.25 -5.78 13.16
CA ILE A 392 18.45 -7.18 12.77
C ILE A 392 18.47 -8.11 13.99
N ALA A 393 19.08 -7.69 15.11
CA ALA A 393 19.16 -8.50 16.33
C ALA A 393 17.77 -8.73 16.94
N GLY A 394 16.93 -7.70 17.00
CA GLY A 394 15.56 -7.75 17.45
C GLY A 394 14.68 -8.59 16.52
N LEU A 395 14.89 -8.51 15.21
CA LEU A 395 14.19 -9.34 14.22
C LEU A 395 14.53 -10.83 14.41
N THR A 396 15.82 -11.17 14.53
CA THR A 396 16.29 -12.53 14.81
C THR A 396 15.71 -13.09 16.12
N LYS A 397 15.72 -12.28 17.19
CA LYS A 397 15.13 -12.66 18.48
C LYS A 397 13.63 -12.93 18.36
N THR A 398 12.92 -12.09 17.63
CA THR A 398 11.47 -12.23 17.39
C THR A 398 11.17 -13.51 16.63
N LEU A 399 11.87 -13.75 15.53
CA LEU A 399 11.72 -14.97 14.72
C LEU A 399 12.02 -16.25 15.50
N SER A 400 13.09 -16.26 16.29
CA SER A 400 13.44 -17.40 17.14
C SER A 400 12.37 -17.69 18.20
N GLY A 401 11.76 -16.65 18.79
CA GLY A 401 10.64 -16.81 19.72
C GLY A 401 9.38 -17.38 19.06
N ILE A 402 9.07 -16.94 17.84
CA ILE A 402 7.96 -17.48 17.05
C ILE A 402 8.22 -18.95 16.73
N LEU A 403 9.41 -19.28 16.23
CA LEU A 403 9.80 -20.65 15.89
C LEU A 403 9.68 -21.59 17.10
N ALA A 404 10.17 -21.17 18.27
CA ALA A 404 10.03 -21.94 19.51
C ALA A 404 8.55 -22.19 19.87
N THR A 405 7.68 -21.21 19.63
CA THR A 405 6.24 -21.33 19.86
C THR A 405 5.60 -22.31 18.88
N LEU A 406 5.91 -22.20 17.58
CA LEU A 406 5.39 -23.09 16.54
C LEU A 406 5.89 -24.54 16.66
N ASN A 407 7.03 -24.76 17.32
CA ASN A 407 7.58 -26.08 17.61
C ASN A 407 7.00 -26.72 18.88
N ASN A 408 6.27 -25.97 19.71
CA ASN A 408 5.75 -26.48 20.97
C ASN A 408 4.36 -27.14 20.78
N PRO A 409 4.23 -28.47 20.93
CA PRO A 409 2.95 -29.17 20.74
C PRO A 409 1.89 -28.81 21.80
N ALA A 410 2.27 -28.17 22.92
CA ALA A 410 1.36 -27.72 23.96
C ALA A 410 0.69 -26.37 23.64
N VAL A 411 1.21 -25.62 22.66
CA VAL A 411 0.64 -24.35 22.19
C VAL A 411 -0.11 -24.62 20.89
N LYS A 412 -1.17 -25.43 20.96
CA LYS A 412 -2.15 -25.42 19.87
C LYS A 412 -2.82 -24.05 19.87
N PRO A 413 -2.96 -23.38 18.72
CA PRO A 413 -3.76 -22.15 18.65
C PRO A 413 -5.14 -22.47 19.22
N SER A 414 -5.63 -21.63 20.12
CA SER A 414 -6.88 -21.89 20.82
C SER A 414 -8.00 -22.04 19.79
N VAL A 415 -8.43 -23.27 19.55
CA VAL A 415 -9.71 -23.55 18.92
C VAL A 415 -10.74 -23.22 19.98
N ARG A 416 -11.31 -22.01 19.90
CA ARG A 416 -12.53 -21.64 20.61
C ARG A 416 -13.58 -21.25 19.61
#